data_AF-A0A846NG26-F1
#
_entry.id   AF-A0A846NG26-F1
#
_cell.length_a   1.000
_cell.length_b   1.000
_cell.length_c   1.000
_cell.angle_alpha   90.00
_cell.angle_beta   90.00
_cell.angle_gamma   90.00
#
_symmetry.space_group_name_H-M   'P 1'
#
loop_
_entity.id
_entity.type
_entity.pdbx_description
1 polymer ?
#
loop_
_entity_poly.entity_id
_entity_poly.type
_entity_poly.pdbx_seq_one_letter_code
_entity_poly.pdbx_strand_id
1 'polypeptide(L)'
;MDRDKVFKEIGIDRKNLSEDQLKQLVKNNIVDVYGEIIKKGFRETIKKVDIESYFSPENIAIRNEYRSNMDPNKASQHIKDVVKDQDSQFRQGYHWNVLISEKCPYVLKFIKHNDSALRSAENHLQNYLIMKSVIGEEFFAKQTVIRLKESRRQVILQEKLNPKEWSSLSAYQEVFENLSNVAKQSENKAKLDRFLNGIQRLSNEHRLLVDALGDNIFYKINDEGNLNIKLIDYGCFDPKNPKNSSQTQSVEKFLNELRKL
;
A
#
# COMPACT_ATOMS: atom_id res chain seq x y z
N MET A 1 0.72 6.10 -22.71
CA MET A 1 1.23 4.92 -23.43
C MET A 1 0.08 4.29 -24.16
N ASP A 2 0.28 3.90 -25.41
CA ASP A 2 -0.77 3.39 -26.30
C ASP A 2 -1.25 2.00 -25.85
N ARG A 3 -2.53 1.88 -25.51
CA ARG A 3 -3.13 0.61 -25.06
C ARG A 3 -3.04 -0.45 -26.16
N ASP A 4 -3.10 -0.04 -27.42
CA ASP A 4 -3.09 -0.95 -28.56
C ASP A 4 -1.72 -1.62 -28.73
N LYS A 5 -0.65 -0.97 -28.27
CA LYS A 5 0.70 -1.56 -28.24
C LYS A 5 0.81 -2.71 -27.22
N VAL A 6 0.15 -2.60 -26.07
CA VAL A 6 0.14 -3.64 -25.02
C VAL A 6 -0.62 -4.88 -25.49
N PHE A 7 -1.79 -4.70 -26.09
CA PHE A 7 -2.60 -5.80 -26.66
C PHE A 7 -1.83 -6.53 -27.77
N LYS A 8 -1.10 -5.77 -28.60
CA LYS A 8 -0.25 -6.33 -29.66
C LYS A 8 0.94 -7.14 -29.13
N GLU A 9 1.53 -6.74 -28.01
CA GLU A 9 2.64 -7.47 -27.36
C GLU A 9 2.21 -8.82 -26.75
N ILE A 10 0.92 -9.01 -26.48
CA ILE A 10 0.35 -10.31 -26.04
C ILE A 10 -0.42 -11.05 -27.14
N GLY A 11 -0.30 -10.63 -28.39
CA GLY A 11 -0.92 -11.31 -29.53
C GLY A 11 -2.45 -11.20 -29.56
N ILE A 12 -3.04 -10.20 -28.90
CA ILE A 12 -4.49 -9.98 -28.85
C ILE A 12 -4.84 -8.78 -29.71
N ASP A 13 -5.73 -8.94 -30.69
CA ASP A 13 -6.30 -7.81 -31.42
C ASP A 13 -7.51 -7.25 -30.66
N ARG A 14 -7.30 -6.09 -30.02
CA ARG A 14 -8.31 -5.39 -29.23
C ARG A 14 -9.58 -5.08 -30.02
N LYS A 15 -9.48 -4.89 -31.35
CA LYS A 15 -10.63 -4.54 -32.20
C LYS A 15 -11.62 -5.69 -32.38
N ASN A 16 -11.21 -6.92 -32.05
CA ASN A 16 -12.02 -8.13 -32.21
C ASN A 16 -12.62 -8.63 -30.90
N LEU A 17 -12.52 -7.87 -29.81
CA LEU A 17 -13.05 -8.24 -28.50
C LEU A 17 -14.35 -7.50 -28.19
N SER A 18 -15.34 -8.22 -27.69
CA SER A 18 -16.54 -7.61 -27.10
C SER A 18 -16.19 -6.87 -25.80
N GLU A 19 -17.08 -5.98 -25.38
CA GLU A 19 -16.89 -5.19 -24.16
C GLU A 19 -16.77 -6.07 -22.90
N ASP A 20 -17.47 -7.19 -22.85
CA ASP A 20 -17.40 -8.14 -21.73
C ASP A 20 -16.15 -9.02 -21.78
N GLN A 21 -15.69 -9.42 -22.98
CA GLN A 21 -14.39 -10.08 -23.14
C GLN A 21 -13.24 -9.16 -22.73
N LEU A 22 -13.33 -7.87 -23.05
CA LEU A 22 -12.40 -6.84 -22.58
C LEU A 22 -12.40 -6.73 -21.06
N LYS A 23 -13.58 -6.70 -20.41
CA LYS A 23 -13.66 -6.70 -18.94
C LYS A 23 -13.05 -7.96 -18.32
N GLN A 24 -13.27 -9.13 -18.91
CA GLN A 24 -12.70 -10.40 -18.44
C GLN A 24 -11.17 -10.47 -18.63
N LEU A 25 -10.65 -9.99 -19.76
CA LEU A 25 -9.22 -9.90 -20.03
C LEU A 25 -8.50 -8.89 -19.12
N VAL A 26 -9.14 -7.75 -18.86
CA VAL A 26 -8.66 -6.76 -17.89
C VAL A 26 -8.65 -7.34 -16.48
N LYS A 27 -9.67 -8.11 -16.11
CA LYS A 27 -9.81 -8.75 -14.80
C LYS A 27 -8.81 -9.89 -14.58
N ASN A 28 -8.44 -10.64 -15.62
CA ASN A 28 -7.72 -11.91 -15.46
C ASN A 28 -6.27 -11.93 -15.97
N ASN A 29 -5.84 -11.05 -16.90
CA ASN A 29 -4.52 -11.19 -17.54
C ASN A 29 -3.80 -9.88 -17.91
N ILE A 30 -4.51 -8.81 -18.25
CA ILE A 30 -3.85 -7.57 -18.72
C ILE A 30 -3.11 -6.86 -17.59
N VAL A 31 -3.64 -6.88 -16.37
CA VAL A 31 -2.96 -6.28 -15.21
C VAL A 31 -1.64 -7.00 -14.93
N ASP A 32 -1.62 -8.33 -15.04
CA ASP A 32 -0.42 -9.14 -14.81
C ASP A 32 0.60 -9.00 -15.95
N VAL A 33 0.14 -9.02 -17.21
CA VAL A 33 0.98 -8.75 -18.39
C VAL A 33 1.59 -7.34 -18.34
N TYR A 34 0.78 -6.33 -18.03
CA TYR A 34 1.24 -4.95 -17.93
C TYR A 34 2.22 -4.79 -16.77
N GLY A 35 1.95 -5.49 -15.65
CA GLY A 35 2.87 -5.66 -14.54
C GLY A 35 4.21 -6.24 -14.99
N GLU A 36 4.21 -7.31 -15.78
CA GLU A 36 5.43 -7.95 -16.28
C GLU A 36 6.18 -7.10 -17.32
N ILE A 37 5.49 -6.35 -18.19
CA ILE A 37 6.13 -5.40 -19.11
C ILE A 37 6.81 -4.27 -18.33
N ILE A 38 6.14 -3.69 -17.33
CA ILE A 38 6.74 -2.65 -16.49
C ILE A 38 7.85 -3.22 -15.63
N LYS A 39 7.69 -4.43 -15.08
CA LYS A 39 8.74 -5.13 -14.33
C LYS A 39 9.95 -5.39 -15.20
N LYS A 40 9.78 -5.83 -16.45
CA LYS A 40 10.85 -6.02 -17.43
C LYS A 40 11.52 -4.70 -17.77
N GLY A 41 10.76 -3.65 -18.09
CA GLY A 41 11.30 -2.31 -18.33
C GLY A 41 12.00 -1.71 -17.12
N PHE A 42 11.49 -1.96 -15.91
CA PHE A 42 12.12 -1.58 -14.65
C PHE A 42 13.41 -2.36 -14.43
N ARG A 43 13.41 -3.69 -14.62
CA ARG A 43 14.61 -4.55 -14.55
C ARG A 43 15.66 -4.20 -15.61
N GLU A 44 15.24 -3.79 -16.80
CA GLU A 44 16.15 -3.29 -17.84
C GLU A 44 16.73 -1.91 -17.50
N THR A 45 15.92 -1.02 -16.91
CA THR A 45 16.40 0.27 -16.38
C THR A 45 17.39 0.03 -15.23
N ILE A 46 17.06 -0.91 -14.36
CA ILE A 46 17.91 -1.41 -13.28
C ILE A 46 19.25 -1.92 -13.82
N LYS A 47 19.26 -2.68 -14.93
CA LYS A 47 20.51 -3.18 -15.53
C LYS A 47 21.35 -2.07 -16.17
N LYS A 48 20.72 -0.97 -16.60
CA LYS A 48 21.36 0.18 -17.26
C LYS A 48 21.88 1.23 -16.26
N VAL A 49 21.33 1.24 -15.06
CA VAL A 49 21.72 2.15 -13.97
C VAL A 49 22.56 1.35 -12.99
N ASP A 50 23.70 1.88 -12.56
CA ASP A 50 24.44 1.28 -11.44
C ASP A 50 23.64 1.49 -10.14
N ILE A 51 22.80 0.51 -9.81
CA ILE A 51 21.93 0.53 -8.61
C ILE A 51 22.74 0.52 -7.34
N GLU A 52 23.91 -0.12 -7.37
CA GLU A 52 24.75 -0.22 -6.18
C GLU A 52 25.24 1.16 -5.79
N SER A 53 25.66 1.96 -6.77
CA SER A 53 25.95 3.38 -6.61
C SER A 53 24.67 4.19 -6.34
N TYR A 54 23.59 3.98 -7.09
CA TYR A 54 22.38 4.82 -6.99
C TYR A 54 21.69 4.76 -5.62
N PHE A 55 21.71 3.60 -4.96
CA PHE A 55 21.16 3.41 -3.62
C PHE A 55 22.25 3.21 -2.56
N SER A 56 23.48 3.64 -2.82
CA SER A 56 24.53 3.58 -1.82
C SER A 56 24.20 4.47 -0.60
N PRO A 57 24.72 4.16 0.60
CA PRO A 57 24.44 4.91 1.82
C PRO A 57 24.73 6.42 1.68
N GLU A 58 25.76 6.78 0.92
CA GLU A 58 26.16 8.16 0.63
C GLU A 58 25.18 8.89 -0.30
N ASN A 59 24.40 8.17 -1.11
CA ASN A 59 23.45 8.74 -2.09
C ASN A 59 22.01 8.78 -1.60
N ILE A 60 21.73 8.22 -0.42
CA ILE A 60 20.39 8.22 0.17
C ILE A 60 20.32 9.06 1.46
N ALA A 61 19.13 9.57 1.75
CA ALA A 61 18.81 10.27 2.98
C ALA A 61 17.52 9.70 3.58
N ILE A 62 17.58 9.28 4.84
CA ILE A 62 16.41 8.77 5.57
C ILE A 62 15.59 9.96 6.09
N ARG A 63 14.27 9.93 5.84
CA ARG A 63 13.33 10.90 6.41
C ARG A 63 12.85 10.39 7.77
N ASN A 64 13.50 10.84 8.84
CA ASN A 64 13.29 10.36 10.21
C ASN A 64 11.84 10.52 10.71
N GLU A 65 11.09 11.48 10.18
CA GLU A 65 9.70 11.72 10.54
C GLU A 65 8.77 10.55 10.15
N TYR A 66 9.17 9.68 9.21
CA TYR A 66 8.38 8.55 8.72
C TYR A 66 8.63 7.20 9.44
N ARG A 67 9.32 7.25 10.59
CA ARG A 67 9.71 6.15 11.47
C ARG A 67 9.93 4.76 10.85
N SER A 68 11.21 4.47 10.74
CA SER A 68 11.84 3.24 11.23
C SER A 68 13.21 3.62 11.76
N ASN A 69 13.72 2.91 12.77
CA ASN A 69 15.10 3.03 13.24
C ASN A 69 16.05 2.36 12.23
N MET A 70 15.94 2.71 10.95
CA MET A 70 16.73 2.16 9.86
C MET A 70 17.77 3.19 9.44
N ASP A 71 19.05 2.83 9.59
CA ASP A 71 20.15 3.64 9.09
C ASP A 71 20.32 3.48 7.56
N PRO A 72 21.06 4.40 6.90
CA PRO A 72 21.30 4.33 5.46
C PRO A 72 21.94 3.02 4.98
N ASN A 73 22.79 2.38 5.79
CA ASN A 73 23.45 1.12 5.39
C ASN A 73 22.44 -0.01 5.30
N LYS A 74 21.60 -0.17 6.32
CA LYS A 74 20.52 -1.18 6.33
C LYS A 74 19.49 -0.92 5.24
N ALA A 75 19.11 0.34 5.04
CA ALA A 75 18.18 0.72 3.98
C ALA A 75 18.74 0.38 2.58
N SER A 76 20.00 0.73 2.33
CA SER A 76 20.70 0.39 1.09
C SER A 76 20.71 -1.12 0.86
N GLN A 77 21.07 -1.90 1.89
CA GLN A 77 21.12 -3.36 1.77
C GLN A 77 19.74 -3.96 1.44
N HIS A 78 18.69 -3.57 2.16
CA HIS A 78 17.34 -4.07 1.88
C HIS A 78 16.84 -3.70 0.47
N ILE A 79 17.16 -2.50 -0.02
CA ILE A 79 16.84 -2.14 -1.42
C ILE A 79 17.57 -3.07 -2.38
N LYS A 80 18.87 -3.31 -2.17
CA LYS A 80 19.68 -4.22 -3.00
C LYS A 80 19.09 -5.63 -3.00
N ASP A 81 18.71 -6.14 -1.83
CA ASP A 81 18.12 -7.47 -1.69
C ASP A 81 16.82 -7.58 -2.50
N VAL A 82 15.92 -6.59 -2.39
CA VAL A 82 14.65 -6.59 -3.13
C VAL A 82 14.87 -6.52 -4.63
N VAL A 83 15.78 -5.66 -5.07
CA VAL A 83 16.03 -5.39 -6.50
C VAL A 83 16.75 -6.54 -7.18
N LYS A 84 17.70 -7.20 -6.47
CA LYS A 84 18.46 -8.33 -7.00
C LYS A 84 17.68 -9.64 -6.98
N ASP A 85 16.59 -9.71 -6.21
CA ASP A 85 15.72 -10.87 -6.16
C ASP A 85 15.04 -11.12 -7.51
N GLN A 86 15.49 -12.17 -8.22
CA GLN A 86 14.95 -12.55 -9.52
C GLN A 86 13.51 -13.05 -9.45
N ASP A 87 13.08 -13.49 -8.27
CA ASP A 87 11.74 -14.02 -8.01
C ASP A 87 10.78 -12.93 -7.49
N SER A 88 11.26 -11.69 -7.39
CA SER A 88 10.43 -10.57 -6.94
C SER A 88 9.17 -10.39 -7.80
N GLN A 89 8.04 -10.20 -7.12
CA GLN A 89 6.77 -9.85 -7.74
C GLN A 89 6.68 -8.34 -7.92
N PHE A 90 6.10 -7.92 -9.05
CA PHE A 90 5.81 -6.51 -9.30
C PHE A 90 4.31 -6.28 -9.22
N ARG A 91 3.91 -5.24 -8.49
CA ARG A 91 2.53 -4.75 -8.43
C ARG A 91 2.52 -3.28 -8.76
N GLN A 92 1.48 -2.85 -9.46
CA GLN A 92 1.28 -1.45 -9.79
C GLN A 92 0.02 -0.92 -9.11
N GLY A 93 0.20 0.03 -8.21
CA GLY A 93 -0.88 0.84 -7.65
C GLY A 93 -1.14 2.09 -8.49
N TYR A 94 -2.03 2.95 -8.00
CA TYR A 94 -2.40 4.17 -8.70
C TYR A 94 -1.21 5.16 -8.80
N HIS A 95 -0.48 5.39 -7.69
CA HIS A 95 0.69 6.27 -7.63
C HIS A 95 2.03 5.55 -7.47
N TRP A 96 2.01 4.42 -6.76
CA TRP A 96 3.18 3.65 -6.39
C TRP A 96 3.29 2.40 -7.26
N ASN A 97 4.49 2.10 -7.73
CA ASN A 97 4.87 0.75 -8.09
C ASN A 97 5.44 0.06 -6.85
N VAL A 98 5.29 -1.25 -6.75
CA VAL A 98 5.73 -2.05 -5.61
C VAL A 98 6.50 -3.25 -6.12
N LEU A 99 7.69 -3.48 -5.55
CA LEU A 99 8.39 -4.75 -5.64
C LEU A 99 8.29 -5.50 -4.33
N ILE A 100 7.93 -6.77 -4.43
CA ILE A 100 7.74 -7.69 -3.31
C ILE A 100 8.77 -8.80 -3.51
N SER A 101 9.80 -8.81 -2.67
CA SER A 101 10.80 -9.88 -2.66
C SER A 101 10.35 -11.02 -1.77
N GLU A 102 10.67 -12.25 -2.16
CA GLU A 102 10.47 -13.43 -1.31
C GLU A 102 11.47 -13.45 -0.15
N LYS A 103 12.69 -12.94 -0.39
CA LYS A 103 13.84 -13.01 0.51
C LYS A 103 13.95 -11.83 1.48
N CYS A 104 13.34 -10.69 1.16
CA CYS A 104 13.37 -9.49 2.00
C CYS A 104 12.08 -9.35 2.83
N PRO A 105 12.16 -8.99 4.14
CA PRO A 105 10.98 -8.70 4.96
C PRO A 105 10.31 -7.36 4.64
N TYR A 106 10.84 -6.61 3.68
CA TYR A 106 10.30 -5.33 3.23
C TYR A 106 9.84 -5.40 1.77
N VAL A 107 8.80 -4.65 1.48
CA VAL A 107 8.40 -4.30 0.11
C VAL A 107 9.02 -2.96 -0.26
N LEU A 108 9.48 -2.82 -1.50
CA LEU A 108 10.01 -1.58 -2.04
C LEU A 108 8.93 -0.88 -2.85
N LYS A 109 8.46 0.27 -2.37
CA LYS A 109 7.53 1.14 -3.10
C LYS A 109 8.30 2.29 -3.75
N PHE A 110 7.97 2.61 -5.00
CA PHE A 110 8.59 3.71 -5.74
C PHE A 110 7.56 4.41 -6.63
N ILE A 111 7.76 5.72 -6.83
CA ILE A 111 6.80 6.57 -7.53
C ILE A 111 6.81 6.26 -9.03
N LYS A 112 5.62 6.20 -9.65
CA LYS A 112 5.49 6.15 -11.11
C LYS A 112 6.21 7.33 -11.78
N HIS A 113 6.79 7.11 -12.96
CA HIS A 113 7.48 8.16 -13.72
C HIS A 113 6.51 9.16 -14.38
N ASN A 114 5.84 10.00 -13.57
CA ASN A 114 5.11 11.19 -14.03
C ASN A 114 4.94 12.22 -12.88
N ASP A 115 4.83 13.50 -13.23
CA ASP A 115 4.78 14.60 -12.24
C ASP A 115 3.53 14.60 -11.36
N SER A 116 2.42 14.09 -11.88
CA SER A 116 1.17 13.92 -11.11
C SER A 116 1.39 12.95 -9.95
N ALA A 117 2.02 11.80 -10.21
CA ALA A 117 2.34 10.80 -9.22
C ALA A 117 3.34 11.32 -8.16
N LEU A 118 4.30 12.17 -8.54
CA LEU A 118 5.21 12.82 -7.59
C LEU A 118 4.47 13.69 -6.58
N ARG A 119 3.56 14.56 -7.04
CA ARG A 119 2.76 15.42 -6.14
C ARG A 119 1.82 14.58 -5.26
N SER A 120 1.14 13.60 -5.84
CA SER A 120 0.25 12.72 -5.09
C SER A 120 1.00 11.87 -4.06
N ALA A 121 2.20 11.39 -4.38
CA ALA A 121 3.04 10.64 -3.45
C ALA A 121 3.43 11.47 -2.23
N GLU A 122 3.81 12.75 -2.42
CA GLU A 122 4.09 13.64 -1.28
C GLU A 122 2.83 13.87 -0.44
N ASN A 123 1.66 14.09 -1.07
CA ASN A 123 0.41 14.22 -0.34
C ASN A 123 0.07 12.96 0.48
N HIS A 124 0.30 11.75 -0.07
CA HIS A 124 0.08 10.50 0.67
C HIS A 124 1.05 10.36 1.85
N LEU A 125 2.29 10.81 1.70
CA LEU A 125 3.25 10.86 2.80
C LEU A 125 2.82 11.88 3.89
N GLN A 126 2.35 13.06 3.50
CA GLN A 126 1.80 14.01 4.47
C GLN A 126 0.56 13.45 5.19
N ASN A 127 -0.34 12.78 4.46
CA ASN A 127 -1.47 12.07 5.06
C ASN A 127 -0.98 11.02 6.06
N TYR A 128 0.04 10.23 5.75
CA TYR A 128 0.62 9.28 6.69
C TYR A 128 1.02 9.93 8.02
N LEU A 129 1.68 11.10 7.98
CA LEU A 129 2.09 11.79 9.21
C LEU A 129 0.88 12.24 10.06
N ILE A 130 -0.16 12.75 9.41
CA ILE A 130 -1.42 13.15 10.07
C ILE A 130 -2.13 11.91 10.63
N MET A 131 -2.27 10.85 9.83
CA MET A 131 -2.92 9.62 10.23
C MET A 131 -2.20 8.95 11.39
N LYS A 132 -0.87 8.95 11.37
CA LYS A 132 -0.03 8.45 12.46
C LYS A 132 -0.24 9.21 13.76
N SER A 133 -0.32 10.55 13.72
CA SER A 133 -0.51 11.36 14.92
C SER A 133 -1.92 11.23 15.53
N VAL A 134 -2.93 10.95 14.71
CA VAL A 134 -4.32 10.85 15.15
C VAL A 134 -4.72 9.43 15.55
N ILE A 135 -4.38 8.42 14.73
CA ILE A 135 -4.74 7.01 14.98
C ILE A 135 -3.77 6.36 15.96
N GLY A 136 -2.48 6.69 15.89
CA GLY A 136 -1.42 6.04 16.65
C GLY A 136 -0.55 5.15 15.76
N GLU A 137 0.76 5.16 16.02
CA GLU A 137 1.75 4.49 15.17
C GLU A 137 1.64 2.96 15.17
N GLU A 138 1.15 2.38 16.27
CA GLU A 138 1.00 0.92 16.37
C GLU A 138 0.11 0.33 15.27
N PHE A 139 -0.76 1.15 14.66
CA PHE A 139 -1.68 0.76 13.60
C PHE A 139 -1.10 0.86 12.19
N PHE A 140 0.18 1.17 12.05
CA PHE A 140 0.85 1.27 10.74
C PHE A 140 1.92 0.19 10.59
N ALA A 141 2.11 -0.28 9.36
CA ALA A 141 3.28 -1.10 9.03
C ALA A 141 4.54 -0.26 9.24
N LYS A 142 5.62 -0.86 9.75
CA LYS A 142 6.89 -0.13 9.89
C LYS A 142 7.36 0.29 8.50
N GLN A 143 7.85 1.52 8.35
CA GLN A 143 8.34 1.97 7.05
C GLN A 143 9.54 2.91 7.14
N THR A 144 10.31 2.97 6.06
CA THR A 144 11.43 3.89 5.88
C THR A 144 11.17 4.67 4.61
N VAL A 145 11.01 5.98 4.72
CA VAL A 145 10.98 6.85 3.54
C VAL A 145 12.39 7.33 3.26
N ILE A 146 12.84 7.05 2.05
CA ILE A 146 14.22 7.25 1.61
C ILE A 146 14.17 8.23 0.45
N ARG A 147 14.85 9.37 0.62
CA ARG A 147 15.03 10.35 -0.44
C ARG A 147 16.38 10.11 -1.10
N LEU A 148 16.40 10.13 -2.43
CA LEU A 148 17.63 10.07 -3.20
C LEU A 148 18.22 11.48 -3.28
N LYS A 149 19.48 11.68 -2.90
CA LYS A 149 20.06 13.03 -2.77
C LYS A 149 20.09 13.79 -4.10
N GLU A 150 20.40 13.09 -5.18
CA GLU A 150 20.50 13.66 -6.53
C GLU A 150 19.14 13.83 -7.23
N SER A 151 18.03 13.49 -6.57
CA SER A 151 16.70 13.65 -7.17
C SER A 151 15.63 14.10 -6.17
N ARG A 152 14.48 14.52 -6.69
CA ARG A 152 13.29 14.75 -5.85
C ARG A 152 12.52 13.46 -5.56
N ARG A 153 13.00 12.31 -6.03
CA ARG A 153 12.30 11.04 -5.92
C ARG A 153 12.52 10.42 -4.55
N GLN A 154 11.49 9.73 -4.10
CA GLN A 154 11.46 9.02 -2.84
C GLN A 154 11.08 7.57 -3.10
N VAL A 155 11.65 6.68 -2.31
CA VAL A 155 11.27 5.27 -2.23
C VAL A 155 10.88 4.95 -0.79
N ILE A 156 10.03 3.94 -0.62
CA ILE A 156 9.58 3.49 0.68
C ILE A 156 9.97 2.03 0.83
N LEU A 157 10.69 1.69 1.90
CA LEU A 157 10.75 0.33 2.40
C LEU A 157 9.64 0.17 3.43
N GLN A 158 8.66 -0.69 3.18
CA GLN A 158 7.56 -0.95 4.12
C GLN A 158 7.57 -2.41 4.53
N GLU A 159 7.33 -2.68 5.81
CA GLU A 159 7.20 -4.04 6.35
C GLU A 159 6.20 -4.84 5.51
N LYS A 160 6.65 -6.02 5.05
CA LYS A 160 5.82 -6.96 4.30
C LYS A 160 4.87 -7.66 5.28
N LEU A 161 3.56 -7.51 5.06
CA LEU A 161 2.55 -8.28 5.80
C LEU A 161 2.42 -9.67 5.14
N ASN A 162 2.66 -10.73 5.91
CA ASN A 162 2.52 -12.10 5.45
C ASN A 162 1.02 -12.44 5.24
N PRO A 163 0.56 -12.75 4.02
CA PRO A 163 -0.86 -13.05 3.77
C PRO A 163 -1.35 -14.33 4.46
N LYS A 164 -0.45 -15.19 4.97
CA LYS A 164 -0.83 -16.35 5.81
C LYS A 164 -1.20 -15.96 7.24
N GLU A 165 -0.74 -14.79 7.70
CA GLU A 165 -0.95 -14.31 9.07
C GLU A 165 -1.90 -13.11 9.15
N TRP A 166 -1.93 -12.31 8.08
CA TRP A 166 -2.69 -11.07 8.01
C TRP A 166 -3.85 -11.23 7.04
N SER A 167 -5.05 -10.94 7.52
CA SER A 167 -6.27 -10.94 6.72
C SER A 167 -6.74 -9.51 6.49
N SER A 168 -7.27 -9.22 5.31
CA SER A 168 -7.93 -7.94 5.07
C SER A 168 -9.25 -7.85 5.83
N LEU A 169 -9.54 -6.70 6.43
CA LEU A 169 -10.84 -6.44 7.07
C LEU A 169 -12.00 -6.35 6.06
N SER A 170 -11.70 -6.09 4.79
CA SER A 170 -12.68 -6.02 3.70
C SER A 170 -13.25 -7.39 3.28
N ALA A 171 -12.59 -8.50 3.68
CA ALA A 171 -13.05 -9.87 3.39
C ALA A 171 -14.30 -10.19 4.25
N TYR A 172 -15.46 -9.80 3.76
CA TYR A 172 -16.72 -9.78 4.51
C TYR A 172 -17.23 -11.19 4.94
N GLN A 173 -18.00 -11.22 6.04
CA GLN A 173 -18.59 -12.38 6.76
C GLN A 173 -17.66 -13.17 7.70
N GLU A 174 -16.71 -13.96 7.21
CA GLU A 174 -15.87 -14.82 8.08
C GLU A 174 -15.00 -14.01 9.07
N VAL A 175 -14.59 -12.80 8.65
CA VAL A 175 -13.85 -11.86 9.49
C VAL A 175 -14.68 -11.35 10.67
N PHE A 176 -15.99 -11.16 10.49
CA PHE A 176 -16.84 -10.57 11.52
C PHE A 176 -17.05 -11.53 12.70
N GLU A 177 -17.19 -12.84 12.44
CA GLU A 177 -17.33 -13.84 13.50
C GLU A 177 -16.03 -13.98 14.31
N ASN A 178 -14.88 -14.03 13.62
CA ASN A 178 -13.57 -14.10 14.27
C ASN A 178 -13.30 -12.86 15.12
N LEU A 179 -13.52 -11.65 14.57
CA LEU A 179 -13.36 -10.42 15.33
C LEU A 179 -14.38 -10.29 16.46
N SER A 180 -15.63 -10.74 16.29
CA SER A 180 -16.65 -10.73 17.35
C SER A 180 -16.20 -11.52 18.58
N ASN A 181 -15.59 -12.70 18.36
CA ASN A 181 -15.11 -13.52 19.47
C ASN A 181 -13.90 -12.90 20.15
N VAL A 182 -12.97 -12.33 19.38
CA VAL A 182 -11.75 -11.69 19.89
C VAL A 182 -12.06 -10.37 20.60
N ALA A 183 -13.05 -9.61 20.13
CA ALA A 183 -13.52 -8.35 20.71
C ALA A 183 -14.26 -8.53 22.05
N LYS A 184 -14.57 -9.77 22.48
CA LYS A 184 -15.06 -10.03 23.84
C LYS A 184 -14.00 -9.78 24.91
N GLN A 185 -12.71 -9.86 24.54
CA GLN A 185 -11.61 -9.51 25.44
C GLN A 185 -11.48 -7.98 25.52
N SER A 186 -11.44 -7.46 26.76
CA SER A 186 -11.45 -6.01 27.03
C SER A 186 -10.31 -5.27 26.34
N GLU A 187 -9.11 -5.84 26.31
CA GLU A 187 -7.94 -5.24 25.68
C GLU A 187 -8.07 -5.12 24.15
N ASN A 188 -8.60 -6.18 23.51
CA ASN A 188 -8.85 -6.19 22.07
C ASN A 188 -9.95 -5.21 21.68
N LYS A 189 -11.03 -5.15 22.48
CA LYS A 189 -12.09 -4.16 22.31
C LYS A 189 -11.55 -2.74 22.42
N ALA A 190 -10.79 -2.45 23.48
CA ALA A 190 -10.17 -1.14 23.66
C ALA A 190 -9.20 -0.77 22.52
N LYS A 191 -8.49 -1.75 21.93
CA LYS A 191 -7.61 -1.52 20.78
C LYS A 191 -8.39 -1.25 19.49
N LEU A 192 -9.47 -2.01 19.24
CA LEU A 192 -10.37 -1.76 18.11
C LEU A 192 -11.06 -0.40 18.24
N ASP A 193 -11.57 -0.05 19.42
CA ASP A 193 -12.20 1.24 19.71
C ASP A 193 -11.22 2.40 19.49
N ARG A 194 -9.98 2.29 19.97
CA ARG A 194 -8.94 3.31 19.71
C ARG A 194 -8.70 3.49 18.22
N PHE A 195 -8.58 2.40 17.46
CA PHE A 195 -8.40 2.45 16.01
C PHE A 195 -9.57 3.15 15.31
N LEU A 196 -10.81 2.72 15.59
CA LEU A 196 -12.03 3.25 14.97
C LEU A 196 -12.28 4.72 15.36
N ASN A 197 -11.97 5.10 16.61
CA ASN A 197 -12.02 6.48 17.06
C ASN A 197 -10.96 7.33 16.35
N GLY A 198 -9.76 6.79 16.14
CA GLY A 198 -8.72 7.44 15.34
C GLY A 198 -9.17 7.74 13.91
N ILE A 199 -9.77 6.76 13.23
CA ILE A 199 -10.33 6.95 11.88
C ILE A 199 -11.44 8.01 11.88
N GLN A 200 -12.33 7.99 12.87
CA GLN A 200 -13.39 9.00 12.97
C GLN A 200 -12.84 10.41 13.15
N ARG A 201 -11.83 10.55 14.01
CA ARG A 201 -11.15 11.81 14.26
C ARG A 201 -10.47 12.34 13.01
N LEU A 202 -9.85 11.48 12.19
CA LEU A 202 -9.30 11.90 10.90
C LEU A 202 -10.34 12.51 9.97
N SER A 203 -11.52 11.89 9.88
CA SER A 203 -12.62 12.42 9.08
C SER A 203 -13.10 13.78 9.60
N ASN A 204 -13.28 13.91 10.91
CA ASN A 204 -13.83 15.10 11.55
C ASN A 204 -12.83 16.27 11.62
N GLU A 205 -11.59 16.01 12.03
CA GLU A 205 -10.55 17.01 12.32
C GLU A 205 -9.77 17.39 11.05
N HIS A 206 -9.53 16.44 10.15
CA HIS A 206 -8.65 16.62 8.99
C HIS A 206 -9.34 16.47 7.64
N ARG A 207 -10.63 16.10 7.60
CA ARG A 207 -11.36 15.76 6.37
C ARG A 207 -10.66 14.66 5.57
N LEU A 208 -10.05 13.71 6.27
CA LEU A 208 -9.40 12.55 5.68
C LEU A 208 -10.23 11.32 6.03
N LEU A 209 -10.93 10.77 5.04
CA LEU A 209 -11.57 9.47 5.17
C LEU A 209 -10.67 8.41 4.55
N VAL A 210 -10.27 7.45 5.38
CA VAL A 210 -9.47 6.28 4.97
C VAL A 210 -10.35 5.37 4.12
N ASP A 211 -9.81 4.85 3.03
CA ASP A 211 -10.48 3.82 2.23
C ASP A 211 -10.46 2.47 2.96
N ALA A 212 -11.44 2.30 3.86
CA ALA A 212 -11.59 1.11 4.70
C ALA A 212 -12.30 -0.06 4.00
N LEU A 213 -12.86 0.16 2.81
CA LEU A 213 -13.55 -0.87 2.04
C LEU A 213 -12.61 -1.64 1.12
N GLY A 214 -11.50 -1.02 0.73
CA GLY A 214 -10.43 -1.67 0.00
C GLY A 214 -9.57 -2.59 0.89
N ASP A 215 -8.61 -3.26 0.26
CA ASP A 215 -7.61 -4.11 0.94
C ASP A 215 -6.50 -3.26 1.57
N ASN A 216 -6.89 -2.31 2.41
CA ASN A 216 -5.97 -1.34 3.03
C ASN A 216 -5.82 -1.54 4.53
N ILE A 217 -6.82 -2.15 5.19
CA ILE A 217 -6.78 -2.44 6.62
C ILE A 217 -6.68 -3.95 6.81
N PHE A 218 -5.59 -4.37 7.44
CA PHE A 218 -5.30 -5.76 7.75
C PHE A 218 -5.41 -5.98 9.25
N TYR A 219 -5.76 -7.19 9.63
CA TYR A 219 -5.71 -7.62 11.00
C TYR A 219 -5.03 -8.99 11.12
N LYS A 220 -4.49 -9.25 12.30
CA LYS A 220 -4.07 -10.59 12.73
C LYS A 220 -4.43 -10.80 14.19
N ILE A 221 -4.70 -12.04 14.54
CA ILE A 221 -4.84 -12.49 15.92
C ILE A 221 -3.63 -13.38 16.17
N ASN A 222 -2.81 -13.06 17.17
CA ASN A 222 -1.66 -13.91 17.49
C ASN A 222 -2.09 -15.14 18.32
N ASP A 223 -1.14 -16.04 18.60
CA ASP A 223 -1.39 -17.27 19.36
C ASP A 223 -1.92 -17.03 20.78
N GLU A 224 -1.71 -15.83 21.33
CA GLU A 224 -2.22 -15.41 22.65
C GLU A 224 -3.65 -14.83 22.58
N GLY A 225 -4.24 -14.74 21.38
CA GLY A 225 -5.55 -14.13 21.16
C GLY A 225 -5.54 -12.60 21.04
N ASN A 226 -4.37 -11.98 20.94
CA ASN A 226 -4.23 -10.53 20.85
C ASN A 226 -4.46 -10.01 19.42
N LEU A 227 -5.42 -9.08 19.28
CA LEU A 227 -5.74 -8.40 18.03
C LEU A 227 -4.63 -7.42 17.66
N ASN A 228 -4.22 -7.44 16.39
CA ASN A 228 -3.34 -6.46 15.79
C ASN A 228 -3.98 -5.96 14.50
N ILE A 229 -3.91 -4.66 14.26
CA ILE A 229 -4.51 -3.99 13.10
C ILE A 229 -3.41 -3.16 12.42
N LYS A 230 -3.36 -3.19 11.09
CA LYS A 230 -2.40 -2.46 10.27
C LYS A 230 -3.07 -1.81 9.08
N LEU A 231 -2.84 -0.51 8.92
CA LEU A 231 -3.20 0.27 7.74
C LEU A 231 -1.97 0.41 6.84
N ILE A 232 -2.10 0.05 5.56
CA ILE A 232 -0.95 -0.05 4.63
C ILE A 232 -0.97 0.93 3.45
N ASP A 233 -2.11 1.57 3.18
CA ASP A 233 -2.24 2.66 2.22
C ASP A 233 -2.71 3.93 2.94
N TYR A 234 -2.18 5.06 2.48
CA TYR A 234 -2.37 6.40 3.05
C TYR A 234 -3.14 7.31 2.08
N GLY A 235 -3.65 6.72 0.99
CA GLY A 235 -4.70 7.33 0.17
C GLY A 235 -5.92 7.60 1.04
N CYS A 236 -6.36 8.85 1.02
CA CYS A 236 -7.57 9.31 1.68
C CYS A 236 -8.38 10.15 0.71
N PHE A 237 -9.68 10.24 0.95
CA PHE A 237 -10.55 11.12 0.20
C PHE A 237 -11.28 12.07 1.13
N ASP A 238 -11.64 13.25 0.61
CA ASP A 238 -12.43 14.23 1.37
C ASP A 238 -13.88 13.73 1.44
N PRO A 239 -14.42 13.45 2.64
CA PRO A 239 -15.79 12.99 2.80
C PRO A 239 -16.83 14.05 2.42
N LYS A 240 -16.46 15.33 2.41
CA LYS A 240 -17.34 16.45 2.04
C LYS A 240 -17.38 16.72 0.54
N ASN A 241 -16.51 16.09 -0.25
CA ASN A 241 -16.56 16.20 -1.70
C ASN A 241 -17.77 15.43 -2.25
N PRO A 242 -18.73 16.08 -2.94
CA PRO A 242 -19.96 15.42 -3.41
C PRO A 242 -19.70 14.20 -4.30
N LYS A 243 -18.58 14.20 -5.04
CA LYS A 243 -18.15 13.08 -5.91
C LYS A 243 -17.85 11.80 -5.14
N ASN A 244 -17.58 11.89 -3.84
CA ASN A 244 -17.24 10.76 -2.98
C ASN A 244 -18.42 10.28 -2.12
N SER A 245 -19.58 10.92 -2.21
CA SER A 245 -20.74 10.68 -1.33
C SER A 245 -21.10 9.20 -1.14
N SER A 246 -21.18 8.43 -2.23
CA SER A 246 -21.47 6.99 -2.18
C SER A 246 -20.36 6.18 -1.50
N GLN A 247 -19.09 6.53 -1.74
CA GLN A 247 -17.94 5.89 -1.08
C GLN A 247 -17.91 6.23 0.42
N THR A 248 -18.14 7.49 0.77
CA THR A 248 -18.26 7.97 2.16
C THR A 248 -19.32 7.17 2.92
N GLN A 249 -20.55 7.08 2.38
CA GLN A 249 -21.64 6.34 3.01
C GLN A 249 -21.29 4.86 3.22
N SER A 250 -20.65 4.23 2.22
CA SER A 250 -20.25 2.83 2.31
C SER A 250 -19.19 2.60 3.38
N VAL A 251 -18.18 3.48 3.46
CA VAL A 251 -17.13 3.43 4.50
C VAL A 251 -17.73 3.65 5.88
N GLU A 252 -18.59 4.66 6.04
CA GLU A 252 -19.23 4.95 7.32
C GLU A 252 -20.11 3.79 7.80
N LYS A 253 -20.86 3.17 6.89
CA LYS A 253 -21.63 1.96 7.20
C LYS A 253 -20.73 0.84 7.69
N PHE A 254 -19.64 0.56 6.98
CA PHE A 254 -18.68 -0.48 7.37
C PHE A 254 -18.08 -0.21 8.76
N LEU A 255 -17.60 1.01 9.00
CA LEU A 255 -17.04 1.40 10.30
C LEU A 255 -18.08 1.29 11.43
N ASN A 256 -19.34 1.62 11.16
CA ASN A 256 -20.41 1.48 12.13
C ASN A 256 -20.77 0.02 12.44
N GLU A 257 -20.67 -0.90 11.47
CA GLU A 257 -20.81 -2.33 11.76
C GLU A 257 -19.65 -2.85 12.62
N LEU A 258 -18.41 -2.44 12.34
CA LEU A 258 -17.26 -2.81 13.18
C LEU A 258 -17.38 -2.32 14.63
N ARG A 259 -18.01 -1.15 14.85
CA ARG A 259 -18.26 -0.62 16.21
C ARG A 259 -19.25 -1.45 17.04
N LYS A 260 -20.04 -2.31 16.40
CA LYS A 260 -21.03 -3.15 17.10
C LYS A 260 -20.41 -4.43 17.68
N LEU A 261 -19.16 -4.75 17.31
CA LEU A 261 -18.36 -5.84 17.87
C LEU A 261 -18.01 -5.55 19.35
#